data_AF-A0A6V8K4U5-F1
#
_entry.id   AF-A0A6V8K4U5-F1
#
_cell.length_a   1.000
_cell.length_b   1.000
_cell.length_c   1.000
_cell.angle_alpha   90.00
_cell.angle_beta   90.00
_cell.angle_gamma   90.00
#
_symmetry.space_group_name_H-M   'P 1'
#
loop_
_entity.id
_entity.type
_entity.pdbx_description
1 polymer ?
#
loop_
_entity_poly.entity_id
_entity_poly.type
_entity_poly.pdbx_seq_one_letter_code
_entity_poly.pdbx_strand_id
1 'polypeptide(L)'
;MGAAFISQKVVAEDWQSVYRAGNGDGPEKWMARPRSERYDLSWGELQLTAEYAGIVACPVFHPGNGKIIGCVAVTAPTTRRRLVERSMLTILRNLAHSVALLEVSR
;
A
#
# COMPACT_ATOMS: atom_id res chain seq x y z
N MET A 1 0.29 -3.12 5.28
CA MET A 1 1.72 -2.72 5.34
C MET A 1 2.68 -3.62 4.53
N GLY A 2 2.27 -4.78 4.00
CA GLY A 2 3.13 -5.88 3.51
C GLY A 2 4.21 -5.54 2.47
N ALA A 3 3.89 -5.38 1.18
CA ALA A 3 4.90 -5.46 0.12
C ALA A 3 5.89 -4.28 0.03
N ALA A 4 5.42 -3.04 0.18
CA ALA A 4 6.30 -1.85 0.07
C ALA A 4 7.27 -1.73 1.25
N PHE A 5 6.83 -2.12 2.45
CA PHE A 5 7.66 -2.12 3.65
C PHE A 5 8.71 -3.23 3.61
N ILE A 6 8.33 -4.43 3.17
CA ILE A 6 9.23 -5.59 3.01
C ILE A 6 10.26 -5.33 1.89
N SER A 7 9.81 -4.83 0.74
CA SER A 7 10.70 -4.59 -0.41
C SER A 7 11.51 -3.31 -0.31
N GLN A 8 11.16 -2.41 0.61
CA GLN A 8 11.71 -1.06 0.74
C GLN A 8 11.66 -0.28 -0.58
N LYS A 9 10.65 -0.55 -1.41
CA LYS A 9 10.46 0.04 -2.74
C LYS A 9 9.04 0.50 -2.91
N VAL A 10 8.84 1.38 -3.90
CA VAL A 10 7.49 1.72 -4.34
C VAL A 10 6.85 0.47 -4.95
N VAL A 11 5.70 0.08 -4.43
CA VAL A 11 4.94 -1.08 -4.91
C VAL A 11 3.57 -0.60 -5.37
N ALA A 12 3.18 -1.03 -6.57
CA ALA A 12 1.84 -0.86 -7.07
C ALA A 12 1.19 -2.22 -7.28
N GLU A 13 0.01 -2.39 -6.72
CA GLU A 13 -0.76 -3.62 -6.70
C GLU A 13 -2.02 -3.48 -7.57
N ASP A 14 -2.37 -4.56 -8.27
CA ASP A 14 -3.69 -4.69 -8.86
C ASP A 14 -4.67 -5.16 -7.78
N TRP A 15 -5.37 -4.20 -7.17
CA TRP A 15 -6.20 -4.48 -6.01
C TRP A 15 -7.44 -5.30 -6.35
N GLN A 16 -7.97 -5.16 -7.57
CA GLN A 16 -9.11 -5.97 -8.01
C GLN A 16 -8.78 -7.45 -8.01
N SER A 17 -7.56 -7.83 -8.42
CA SER A 17 -7.11 -9.22 -8.38
C SER A 17 -7.00 -9.73 -6.95
N VAL A 18 -6.46 -8.92 -6.02
CA VAL A 18 -6.39 -9.26 -4.59
C VAL A 18 -7.80 -9.43 -4.01
N TYR A 19 -8.69 -8.46 -4.27
CA TYR A 19 -10.08 -8.47 -3.79
C TYR A 19 -10.84 -9.70 -4.31
N ARG A 20 -10.70 -10.05 -5.59
CA ARG A 20 -11.32 -11.27 -6.16
C ARG A 20 -10.76 -12.54 -5.55
N ALA A 21 -9.44 -12.62 -5.35
CA ALA A 21 -8.81 -13.77 -4.71
C ALA A 21 -9.30 -13.95 -3.27
N GLY A 22 -9.38 -12.87 -2.49
CA GLY A 22 -9.98 -12.91 -1.16
C GLY A 22 -11.44 -13.37 -1.20
N ASN A 23 -12.23 -12.87 -2.16
CA ASN A 23 -13.61 -13.33 -2.34
C ASN A 23 -13.78 -14.77 -2.77
N GLY A 24 -12.84 -15.32 -3.55
CA GLY A 24 -12.81 -16.75 -3.86
C GLY A 24 -12.48 -17.63 -2.64
N ASP A 25 -11.72 -17.11 -1.69
CA ASP A 25 -11.35 -17.81 -0.46
C ASP A 25 -12.48 -17.83 0.57
N GLY A 26 -13.23 -16.73 0.70
CA GLY A 26 -14.19 -16.52 1.76
C GLY A 26 -13.53 -16.17 3.11
N PRO A 27 -14.34 -15.88 4.15
CA PRO A 27 -13.86 -15.31 5.41
C PRO A 27 -12.85 -16.19 6.14
N GLU A 28 -13.11 -17.49 6.26
CA GLU A 28 -12.25 -18.42 7.02
C GLU A 28 -10.85 -18.53 6.41
N LYS A 29 -10.78 -18.80 5.10
CA LYS A 29 -9.49 -18.93 4.39
C LYS A 29 -8.75 -17.60 4.34
N TRP A 30 -9.45 -16.48 4.13
CA TRP A 30 -8.83 -15.15 4.18
C TRP A 30 -8.18 -14.88 5.53
N MET A 31 -8.88 -15.18 6.63
CA MET A 31 -8.37 -14.96 7.98
C MET A 31 -7.23 -15.91 8.35
N ALA A 32 -7.16 -17.09 7.72
CA ALA A 32 -6.04 -18.02 7.87
C ALA A 32 -4.76 -17.58 7.15
N ARG A 33 -4.83 -16.64 6.20
CA ARG A 33 -3.63 -16.13 5.51
C ARG A 33 -2.71 -15.34 6.46
N PRO A 34 -1.38 -15.39 6.24
CA PRO A 34 -0.44 -14.51 6.94
C PRO A 34 -0.86 -13.04 6.85
N ARG A 35 -0.73 -12.29 7.96
CA ARG A 35 -1.12 -10.86 8.03
C ARG A 35 -0.52 -10.03 6.89
N SER A 36 0.72 -10.32 6.50
CA SER A 36 1.42 -9.67 5.39
C SER A 36 0.72 -9.84 4.03
N GLU A 37 0.17 -11.02 3.76
CA GLU A 37 -0.50 -11.37 2.49
C GLU A 37 -1.92 -10.81 2.41
N ARG A 38 -2.59 -10.64 3.55
CA ARG A 38 -3.89 -9.97 3.63
C ARG A 38 -3.80 -8.46 3.87
N TYR A 39 -2.61 -7.87 3.72
CA TYR A 39 -2.35 -6.44 3.95
C TYR A 39 -2.74 -5.94 5.35
N ASP A 40 -2.82 -6.86 6.30
CA ASP A 40 -3.35 -6.72 7.65
C ASP A 40 -4.87 -6.51 7.77
N LEU A 41 -5.61 -6.60 6.67
CA LEU A 41 -7.06 -6.44 6.63
C LEU A 41 -7.77 -7.68 7.15
N SER A 42 -8.75 -7.50 8.01
CA SER A 42 -9.79 -8.50 8.28
C SER A 42 -10.66 -8.75 7.05
N TRP A 43 -11.51 -9.75 7.13
CA TRP A 43 -12.49 -10.02 6.07
C TRP A 43 -13.45 -8.84 5.84
N GLY A 44 -13.99 -8.26 6.92
CA GLY A 44 -14.90 -7.12 6.82
C GLY A 44 -14.24 -5.89 6.21
N GLU A 45 -13.00 -5.61 6.61
CA GLU A 45 -12.23 -4.50 6.04
C GLU A 45 -11.91 -4.71 4.56
N LEU A 46 -11.63 -5.95 4.12
CA LEU A 46 -11.49 -6.25 2.69
C LEU A 46 -12.73 -5.83 1.91
N GLN A 47 -13.94 -6.10 2.44
CA GLN A 47 -15.19 -5.75 1.77
C GLN A 47 -15.37 -4.24 1.58
N LEU A 48 -14.83 -3.43 2.48
CA LEU A 48 -14.84 -1.97 2.37
C LEU A 48 -13.93 -1.43 1.24
N THR A 49 -13.13 -2.29 0.61
CA THR A 49 -12.18 -1.91 -0.45
C THR A 49 -12.66 -2.27 -1.86
N ALA A 50 -13.92 -2.70 -2.02
CA ALA A 50 -14.47 -3.21 -3.28
C ALA A 50 -14.37 -2.22 -4.45
N GLU A 51 -14.40 -0.92 -4.18
CA GLU A 51 -14.30 0.13 -5.20
C GLU A 51 -12.87 0.39 -5.68
N TYR A 52 -11.86 -0.11 -4.96
CA TYR A 52 -10.47 0.14 -5.33
C TYR A 52 -10.06 -0.77 -6.49
N ALA A 53 -9.53 -0.16 -7.55
CA ALA A 53 -8.95 -0.90 -8.66
C ALA A 53 -7.43 -1.08 -8.50
N GLY A 54 -6.77 -0.16 -7.80
CA GLY A 54 -5.33 -0.25 -7.58
C GLY A 54 -4.91 0.44 -6.30
N ILE A 55 -3.74 0.02 -5.82
CA ILE A 55 -3.04 0.65 -4.71
C ILE A 55 -1.60 0.91 -5.15
N VAL A 56 -1.07 2.09 -4.84
CA VAL A 56 0.37 2.35 -4.93
C VAL A 56 0.88 2.89 -3.61
N ALA A 57 2.00 2.35 -3.14
CA ALA A 57 2.55 2.60 -1.82
C ALA A 57 4.04 2.96 -1.95
N CYS A 58 4.45 4.08 -1.35
CA CYS A 58 5.83 4.56 -1.30
C CYS A 58 6.32 4.53 0.16
N PRO A 59 7.37 3.76 0.49
CA PRO A 59 7.93 3.77 1.83
C PRO A 59 8.51 5.15 2.19
N VAL A 60 8.44 5.49 3.47
CA VAL A 60 9.01 6.71 4.05
C VAL A 60 10.24 6.33 4.87
N PHE A 61 11.38 6.95 4.57
CA PHE A 61 12.64 6.69 5.26
C PHE A 61 13.05 7.90 6.09
N HIS A 62 13.49 7.66 7.32
CA HIS A 62 14.05 8.68 8.19
C HIS A 62 15.37 9.20 7.60
N PRO A 63 15.55 10.53 7.43
CA PRO A 63 16.67 11.07 6.67
C PRO A 63 18.01 10.90 7.40
N GLY A 64 18.02 10.87 8.74
CA GLY A 64 19.26 10.75 9.52
C GLY A 64 19.83 9.33 9.65
N ASN A 65 19.03 8.28 9.42
CA ASN A 65 19.47 6.90 9.66
C ASN A 65 18.98 5.88 8.61
N GLY A 66 18.23 6.34 7.61
CA GLY A 66 17.73 5.50 6.51
C GLY A 66 16.71 4.44 6.92
N LYS A 67 16.25 4.41 8.18
CA LYS A 67 15.25 3.43 8.62
C LYS A 67 13.88 3.78 8.05
N ILE A 68 13.12 2.76 7.67
CA ILE A 68 11.72 2.93 7.31
C ILE A 68 10.92 3.33 8.54
N ILE A 69 10.15 4.41 8.43
CA ILE A 69 9.33 4.97 9.52
C ILE A 69 7.84 5.00 9.17
N GLY A 70 7.49 4.70 7.91
CA GLY A 70 6.11 4.66 7.48
C GLY A 70 5.98 4.42 5.98
N CYS A 71 4.79 4.71 5.46
CA CYS A 71 4.47 4.60 4.05
C CYS A 71 3.38 5.61 3.67
N VAL A 72 3.52 6.26 2.52
CA VAL A 72 2.44 7.01 1.87
C VAL A 72 1.82 6.11 0.81
N ALA A 73 0.51 5.94 0.83
CA ALA A 73 -0.19 5.14 -0.15
C ALA A 73 -1.37 5.89 -0.76
N VAL A 74 -1.66 5.60 -2.02
CA VAL A 74 -2.85 6.03 -2.73
C VAL A 74 -3.66 4.79 -3.09
N THR A 75 -4.92 4.77 -2.66
CA THR A 75 -5.93 3.79 -3.06
C THR A 75 -6.97 4.51 -3.91
N ALA A 76 -7.35 3.94 -5.05
CA ALA A 76 -8.26 4.62 -5.97
C ALA A 76 -9.02 3.63 -6.87
N PRO A 77 -10.19 4.04 -7.40
CA PRO A 77 -10.92 3.32 -8.44
C PRO A 77 -10.23 3.47 -9.81
N THR A 78 -8.91 3.33 -9.87
CA THR A 78 -8.10 3.43 -11.08
C THR A 78 -7.09 2.28 -11.16
N THR A 79 -6.68 1.93 -12.37
CA THR A 79 -5.84 0.76 -12.60
C THR A 79 -4.41 0.96 -12.10
N ARG A 80 -3.74 -0.16 -11.76
CA ARG A 80 -2.30 -0.18 -11.46
C ARG A 80 -1.47 0.58 -12.49
N ARG A 81 -1.80 0.46 -13.78
CA ARG A 81 -1.11 1.15 -14.88
C ARG A 81 -1.12 2.68 -14.72
N ARG A 82 -2.25 3.26 -14.31
CA ARG A 82 -2.35 4.72 -14.08
C ARG A 82 -1.62 5.13 -12.80
N LEU A 83 -1.65 4.29 -11.77
CA LEU A 83 -0.96 4.57 -10.50
C LEU A 83 0.57 4.58 -10.61
N VAL A 84 1.14 3.92 -11.62
CA VAL A 84 2.59 3.92 -11.89
C VAL A 84 3.02 4.97 -12.91
N GLU A 85 2.13 5.86 -13.34
CA GLU A 85 2.50 6.99 -14.18
C GLU A 85 3.50 7.89 -13.47
N ARG A 86 4.42 8.49 -14.24
CA ARG A 86 5.52 9.27 -13.69
C ARG A 86 5.05 10.41 -12.79
N SER A 87 3.97 11.09 -13.16
CA SER A 87 3.35 12.17 -12.37
C SER A 87 2.91 11.67 -10.99
N MET A 88 2.17 10.56 -10.93
CA MET A 88 1.72 9.94 -9.69
C MET A 88 2.90 9.51 -8.81
N LEU A 89 3.90 8.85 -9.40
CA LEU A 89 5.09 8.43 -8.66
C LEU A 89 5.89 9.63 -8.12
N THR A 90 5.96 10.74 -8.85
CA THR A 90 6.59 11.97 -8.36
C THR A 90 5.82 12.54 -7.17
N ILE A 91 4.48 12.60 -7.26
CA ILE A 91 3.63 13.08 -6.16
C ILE A 91 3.85 12.22 -4.91
N LEU A 92 3.79 10.89 -5.03
CA LEU A 92 3.99 9.99 -3.88
C LEU A 92 5.37 10.16 -3.25
N ARG A 93 6.44 10.28 -4.07
CA ARG A 93 7.80 10.47 -3.54
C ARG A 93 7.94 11.82 -2.84
N ASN A 94 7.37 12.87 -3.40
CA ASN A 94 7.39 14.20 -2.78
C ASN A 94 6.67 14.17 -1.43
N LEU A 95 5.49 13.57 -1.37
CA LEU A 95 4.76 13.39 -0.12
C LEU A 95 5.54 12.56 0.90
N ALA A 96 6.13 11.44 0.49
CA ALA A 96 6.95 10.61 1.37
C ALA A 96 8.16 11.39 1.92
N HIS A 97 8.81 12.20 1.08
CA HIS A 97 9.90 13.07 1.51
C HIS A 97 9.43 14.15 2.49
N SER A 98 8.29 14.80 2.24
CA SER A 98 7.73 15.80 3.15
C SER A 98 7.39 15.20 4.52
N VAL A 99 6.79 14.00 4.55
CA VAL A 99 6.52 13.28 5.81
C VAL A 99 7.83 12.99 6.56
N ALA A 100 8.87 12.53 5.85
CA ALA A 100 10.17 12.27 6.45
C ALA A 100 10.80 13.51 7.12
N LEU A 101 10.65 14.69 6.51
CA LEU A 101 11.16 15.96 7.07
C LEU A 101 10.37 16.43 8.30
N LEU A 102 9.06 16.19 8.33
CA LEU A 102 8.20 16.53 9.47
C LEU A 102 8.55 15.72 10.72
N GLU A 103 8.93 14.45 10.56
CA GLU A 103 9.33 13.58 11.67
C GLU A 103 10.66 14.02 12.32
N VAL A 104 11.56 14.67 11.58
CA VAL A 104 12.83 15.18 12.13
C VAL A 104 12.66 16.53 12.84
N SER A 105 11.56 17.24 12.57
CA SER A 105 11.25 18.51 13.22
C SER A 105 10.54 18.35 14.57
N ARG A 106 10.34 17.11 15.03
CA ARG A 106 9.73 16.74 16.32
C ARG A 106 10.79 16.32 17.31
#